data_AF-A0A2N6VJB1-F1
#
_entry.id   AF-A0A2N6VJB1-F1
#
_cell.length_a   1.000
_cell.length_b   1.000
_cell.length_c   1.000
_cell.angle_alpha   90.00
_cell.angle_beta   90.00
_cell.angle_gamma   90.00
#
_symmetry.space_group_name_H-M   'P 1'
#
loop_
_entity.id
_entity.type
_entity.pdbx_description
1 polymer ?
#
loop_
_entity_poly.entity_id
_entity_poly.type
_entity_poly.pdbx_seq_one_letter_code
_entity_poly.pdbx_strand_id
1 'polypeptide(L)' 'NVGLVRQNNQDSGYVGPNFLLIADGMGGHAGGDVASAITVSRLAALDTPQHSPDLLGELRSAILEANERINAAVAERPEL' A
#
# COMPACT_ATOMS: atom_id res chain seq x y z
N ASN A 1 -6.28 12.35 7.68
CA ASN A 1 -7.31 13.38 7.91
C ASN A 1 -8.46 13.05 6.98
N VAL A 2 -9.70 12.93 7.44
CA VAL A 2 -10.81 12.60 6.55
C VAL A 2 -11.37 13.87 5.92
N GLY A 3 -11.63 13.85 4.61
CA GLY A 3 -12.17 15.00 3.89
C GLY A 3 -13.60 15.36 4.35
N LEU A 4 -14.18 16.41 3.77
CA LEU A 4 -15.47 16.97 4.21
C LEU A 4 -16.69 16.06 3.96
N VAL A 5 -16.55 15.02 3.14
CA VAL A 5 -17.68 14.20 2.64
C VAL A 5 -17.62 12.76 3.12
N ARG A 6 -16.43 12.16 3.15
CA ARG A 6 -16.28 10.75 3.55
C ARG A 6 -16.21 10.66 5.07
N GLN A 7 -16.78 9.58 5.63
CA GLN A 7 -16.70 9.31 7.07
C GLN A 7 -15.39 8.64 7.46
N ASN A 8 -14.71 7.99 6.51
CA ASN A 8 -13.43 7.33 6.71
C ASN A 8 -12.42 7.67 5.61
N ASN A 9 -11.14 7.77 5.98
CA ASN A 9 -10.05 8.04 5.06
C ASN A 9 -9.31 6.75 4.74
N GLN A 10 -9.41 6.28 3.50
CA GLN A 10 -8.79 5.03 3.06
C GLN A 10 -7.40 5.25 2.47
N ASP A 11 -6.91 6.50 2.47
CA ASP A 11 -5.58 6.86 2.00
C ASP A 11 -4.52 6.48 3.03
N SER A 12 -3.48 5.81 2.57
CA SER A 12 -2.26 5.53 3.33
C SER A 12 -1.05 6.18 2.67
N GLY A 13 -0.04 6.55 3.44
CA GLY A 13 1.19 7.13 2.89
C GLY A 13 2.43 6.81 3.70
N TYR A 14 3.58 6.92 3.05
CA TYR A 14 4.89 6.79 3.65
C TYR A 14 5.80 7.92 3.16
N VAL A 15 6.56 8.49 4.09
CA VAL A 15 7.52 9.55 3.83
C VAL A 15 8.82 9.17 4.51
N GLY A 16 9.83 8.88 3.73
CA GLY A 16 11.17 8.54 4.17
C GLY A 16 12.25 9.35 3.44
N PRO A 17 13.51 9.27 3.88
CA PRO A 17 14.64 9.98 3.27
C PRO A 17 14.84 9.72 1.78
N ASN A 18 14.55 8.52 1.28
CA ASN A 18 14.79 8.15 -0.12
C ASN A 18 13.51 7.78 -0.88
N PHE A 19 12.38 7.65 -0.19
CA PHE A 19 11.16 7.15 -0.78
C PHE A 19 9.90 7.87 -0.26
N LEU A 20 9.03 8.23 -1.21
CA LEU A 20 7.73 8.83 -0.96
C LEU A 20 6.66 7.96 -1.61
N LEU A 21 5.61 7.65 -0.86
CA LEU A 21 4.53 6.79 -1.32
C LEU A 21 3.18 7.32 -0.81
N ILE A 22 2.20 7.30 -1.70
CA ILE A 22 0.79 7.53 -1.39
C ILE A 22 0.00 6.38 -2.04
N ALA A 23 -0.93 5.80 -1.30
CA ALA A 23 -1.83 4.75 -1.75
C ALA A 23 -3.29 5.12 -1.40
N ASP A 24 -4.14 5.29 -2.41
CA ASP A 24 -5.59 5.50 -2.25
C ASP A 24 -6.29 4.13 -2.18
N GLY A 25 -6.90 3.84 -1.04
CA GLY A 25 -7.64 2.59 -0.81
C GLY A 25 -9.05 2.64 -1.38
N MET A 26 -9.45 1.58 -2.09
CA MET A 26 -10.82 1.41 -2.59
C MET A 26 -11.35 0.02 -2.23
N GLY A 27 -12.67 -0.12 -1.97
CA GLY A 27 -13.28 -1.42 -1.66
C GLY A 27 -14.45 -1.41 -0.67
N GLY A 28 -14.86 -0.25 -0.14
CA GLY A 28 -15.80 -0.19 0.98
C GLY A 28 -15.06 -0.07 2.31
N HIS A 29 -15.79 0.03 3.43
CA HIS A 29 -15.24 0.55 4.70
C HIS A 29 -13.97 -0.17 5.19
N ALA A 30 -13.85 -1.50 5.05
CA ALA A 30 -12.72 -2.25 5.57
C ALA A 30 -11.68 -2.61 4.49
N GLY A 31 -12.12 -3.04 3.30
CA GLY A 31 -11.21 -3.48 2.24
C GLY A 31 -10.28 -2.39 1.72
N GLY A 32 -10.78 -1.16 1.56
CA GLY A 32 -9.94 -0.04 1.10
C GLY A 32 -8.83 0.31 2.09
N ASP A 33 -9.16 0.36 3.38
CA ASP A 33 -8.20 0.65 4.45
C ASP A 33 -7.12 -0.43 4.55
N VAL A 34 -7.54 -1.70 4.49
CA VAL A 34 -6.62 -2.84 4.56
C VAL A 34 -5.71 -2.88 3.34
N ALA A 35 -6.25 -2.64 2.14
CA ALA A 35 -5.49 -2.66 0.90
C ALA A 35 -4.42 -1.56 0.84
N SER A 36 -4.78 -0.32 1.19
CA SER A 36 -3.81 0.79 1.18
C SER A 36 -2.73 0.61 2.27
N ALA A 37 -3.11 0.11 3.45
CA ALA A 37 -2.17 -0.18 4.54
C ALA A 37 -1.17 -1.30 4.18
N ILE A 38 -1.64 -2.40 3.57
CA ILE A 38 -0.77 -3.47 3.08
C ILE A 38 0.21 -2.90 2.05
N THR A 39 -0.30 -2.14 1.07
CA THR A 39 0.53 -1.54 0.02
C THR A 39 1.65 -0.70 0.62
N VAL A 40 1.31 0.24 1.51
CA VAL A 40 2.30 1.10 2.15
C VAL A 40 3.29 0.30 2.98
N SER A 41 2.82 -0.65 3.80
CA SER A 41 3.71 -1.47 4.63
C SER A 41 4.72 -2.28 3.81
N ARG A 42 4.32 -2.79 2.64
CA ARG A 42 5.23 -3.56 1.77
C ARG A 42 6.24 -2.67 1.07
N LEU A 43 5.77 -1.58 0.47
CA LEU A 43 6.63 -0.71 -0.32
C LEU A 43 7.55 0.17 0.55
N ALA A 44 7.19 0.46 1.80
CA ALA A 44 8.05 1.18 2.75
C ALA A 44 9.41 0.50 2.99
N ALA A 45 9.51 -0.82 2.80
CA ALA A 45 10.76 -1.56 2.91
C ALA A 45 11.78 -1.20 1.81
N LEU A 46 11.33 -0.54 0.72
CA LEU A 46 12.21 -0.03 -0.32
C LEU A 46 12.94 1.24 0.10
N ASP A 47 12.62 1.89 1.22
CA ASP A 47 13.33 3.08 1.66
C ASP A 47 14.72 2.74 2.22
N THR A 48 15.67 2.55 1.29
CA THR A 48 17.06 2.25 1.57
C THR A 48 17.96 3.25 0.83
N PRO A 49 19.10 3.67 1.43
CA PRO A 49 20.06 4.55 0.75
C PRO A 49 20.79 3.87 -0.42
N GLN A 50 20.71 2.54 -0.53
CA GLN A 50 21.26 1.78 -1.66
C GLN A 50 20.15 1.02 -2.37
N HIS A 51 20.02 1.26 -3.66
CA HIS A 51 19.10 0.56 -4.56
C HIS A 51 19.86 -0.26 -5.60
N SER A 52 19.19 -1.29 -6.13
CA SER A 52 19.72 -2.02 -7.28
C SER A 52 19.81 -1.11 -8.53
N PRO A 53 20.66 -1.45 -9.52
CA PRO A 53 20.66 -0.77 -10.82
C PRO A 53 19.32 -0.84 -11.55
N ASP A 54 18.48 -1.82 -11.21
CA ASP A 54 17.12 -2.00 -11.74
C ASP A 54 16.05 -1.66 -10.68
N LEU A 55 16.07 -0.41 -10.23
CA LEU A 55 15.10 0.11 -9.26
C LEU A 55 13.64 -0.06 -9.74
N LEU A 56 13.39 0.03 -11.04
CA LEU A 56 12.04 -0.16 -11.58
C LEU A 56 11.59 -1.62 -11.46
N GLY A 57 12.48 -2.59 -11.70
CA GLY A 57 12.21 -4.00 -11.46
C GLY A 57 11.94 -4.31 -9.99
N GLU A 58 12.71 -3.71 -9.09
CA GLU A 58 12.53 -3.84 -7.65
C GLU A 58 11.16 -3.28 -7.19
N LEU A 59 10.81 -2.07 -7.63
CA LEU A 59 9.51 -1.46 -7.36
C LEU A 59 8.35 -2.29 -7.93
N ARG A 60 8.48 -2.77 -9.17
CA ARG A 60 7.47 -3.64 -9.79
C ARG A 60 7.26 -4.91 -8.98
N SER A 61 8.34 -5.52 -8.50
CA SER A 61 8.27 -6.74 -7.69
C SER A 61 7.56 -6.50 -6.37
N ALA A 62 7.88 -5.40 -5.68
CA ALA A 62 7.22 -5.00 -4.44
C ALA A 62 5.71 -4.73 -4.63
N ILE A 63 5.32 -4.11 -5.75
CA ILE A 63 3.90 -3.88 -6.08
C ILE A 63 3.16 -5.21 -6.29
N LEU A 64 3.77 -6.16 -7.01
CA LEU A 64 3.17 -7.47 -7.23
C LEU A 64 3.02 -8.26 -5.92
N GLU A 65 4.04 -8.24 -5.06
CA GLU A 65 3.95 -8.85 -3.73
C GLU A 65 2.86 -8.21 -2.86
N ALA A 66 2.70 -6.88 -2.91
CA ALA A 66 1.63 -6.20 -2.21
C ALA A 66 0.26 -6.68 -2.70
N ASN A 67 0.08 -6.80 -4.02
CA ASN A 67 -1.15 -7.31 -4.61
C ASN A 67 -1.44 -8.77 -4.21
N GLU A 68 -0.43 -9.64 -4.20
CA GLU A 68 -0.58 -11.03 -3.72
C GLU A 68 -1.05 -11.08 -2.26
N ARG A 69 -0.53 -10.19 -1.41
CA ARG A 69 -0.93 -10.09 0.00
C ARG A 69 -2.33 -9.54 0.20
N ILE A 70 -2.75 -8.58 -0.63
CA ILE A 70 -4.13 -8.10 -0.60
C ILE A 70 -5.08 -9.24 -0.97
N ASN A 71 -4.77 -10.00 -2.03
CA ASN A 71 -5.58 -11.16 -2.43
C ASN A 71 -5.63 -12.24 -1.35
N ALA A 72 -4.50 -12.52 -0.68
CA ALA A 72 -4.46 -13.44 0.45
C ALA A 72 -5.33 -12.94 1.63
N ALA A 73 -5.24 -11.65 1.96
CA ALA A 73 -6.04 -11.05 3.03
C ALA A 73 -7.56 -11.11 2.74
N VAL A 74 -7.96 -10.91 1.47
CA VAL A 74 -9.36 -11.07 1.02
C VAL A 74 -9.80 -12.53 1.05
N ALA A 75 -8.93 -13.48 0.68
CA ALA A 75 -9.24 -14.90 0.74
C ALA A 75 -9.46 -15.39 2.19
N GLU A 76 -8.71 -14.84 3.15
CA GLU A 76 -8.86 -15.13 4.58
C GLU A 76 -10.10 -14.47 5.21
N ARG A 77 -10.50 -13.29 4.69
CA ARG A 77 -11.63 -12.50 5.17
C ARG A 77 -12.44 -11.96 3.98
N PRO A 78 -13.38 -12.76 3.45
CA PRO A 78 -14.18 -12.39 2.27
C PRO A 78 -15.07 -11.16 2.48
N GLU A 79 -15.30 -10.77 3.74
CA GLU A 79 -16.08 -9.60 4.15
C GLU A 79 -15.34 -8.26 4.05
N LEU A 80 -14.04 -8.29 3.73
CA LEU A 80 -13.24 -7.09 3.48
C LEU A 80 -13.66 -6.38 2.19
#